data_AF-A0A9D8XBF6-F1
#
_entry.id   AF-A0A9D8XBF6-F1
#
_cell.length_a   1.000
_cell.length_b   1.000
_cell.length_c   1.000
_cell.angle_alpha   90.00
_cell.angle_beta   90.00
_cell.angle_gamma   90.00
#
_symmetry.space_group_name_H-M   'P 1'
#
loop_
_entity.id
_entity.type
_entity.pdbx_description
1 polymer ?
#
loop_
_entity_poly.entity_id
_entity_poly.type
_entity_poly.pdbx_seq_one_letter_code
_entity_poly.pdbx_strand_id
1 'polypeptide(L)'
;MCSCVLNCSFRNTVIKRFQFEGRFVDCDFTNCLIESGTLDMNSEDFIKTRNFQSRKLSLPTTWMRLDEMDLSDFEFQENDFHRISISGSKLTNVLFQDCTPPKMTESQLAETRNFQNGNFYRIDFQGMPIMKTDLSRQVFGNVWSRVVEGSFPTLVLGPNVSLKNTVFLLADLSQAEELTVEQVRETWNFRNGKMSLVHWPKHIAERFDLPKFAQKVGQKAEGLFVRYTFDAAVPIPEFSGTAFCECVFQCSLCNTDLTECVLVQCDLSTVEDLTLEQVKSTWNYKAGRMSLCKWPEYIEKALEEEEKAKAQEEKK
;
A
#
# COMPACT_ATOMS: atom_id res chain seq x y z
N MET A 1 -4.90 22.24 -32.54
CA MET A 1 -3.86 21.89 -33.52
C MET A 1 -2.87 20.99 -32.81
N CYS A 2 -2.66 19.77 -33.28
CA CYS A 2 -1.63 18.89 -32.73
C CYS A 2 -0.29 19.44 -33.22
N SER A 3 0.57 19.91 -32.33
CA SER A 3 1.87 20.45 -32.70
C SER A 3 2.78 19.29 -33.11
N CYS A 4 3.56 19.43 -34.17
CA CYS A 4 4.58 18.44 -34.52
C CYS A 4 5.96 19.10 -34.45
N VAL A 5 6.92 18.42 -33.81
CA VAL A 5 8.34 18.75 -33.96
C VAL A 5 8.89 17.82 -35.04
N LEU A 6 9.39 18.41 -36.11
CA LEU A 6 9.86 17.70 -37.30
C LEU A 6 11.37 17.92 -37.46
N ASN A 7 12.11 16.85 -37.76
CA ASN A 7 13.52 16.92 -38.18
C ASN A 7 14.46 17.63 -37.19
N CYS A 8 14.21 17.50 -35.89
CA CYS A 8 15.05 18.09 -34.84
C CYS A 8 16.04 17.06 -34.27
N SER A 9 17.24 17.51 -33.88
CA SER A 9 18.20 16.68 -33.16
C SER A 9 18.23 17.06 -31.68
N PHE A 10 17.99 16.08 -30.82
CA PHE A 10 18.16 16.13 -29.36
C PHE A 10 19.36 15.30 -28.92
N ARG A 11 20.29 15.02 -29.84
CA ARG A 11 21.44 14.14 -29.58
C ARG A 11 22.30 14.67 -28.43
N ASN A 12 22.64 13.79 -27.48
CA ASN A 12 23.43 14.12 -26.29
C ASN A 12 22.85 15.26 -25.41
N THR A 13 21.56 15.57 -25.54
CA THR A 13 20.93 16.62 -24.74
C THR A 13 20.35 16.08 -23.42
N VAL A 14 20.00 17.00 -22.53
CA VAL A 14 19.18 16.73 -21.34
C VAL A 14 17.90 17.54 -21.45
N ILE A 15 16.77 16.85 -21.58
CA ILE A 15 15.44 17.46 -21.64
C ILE A 15 14.86 17.47 -20.22
N LYS A 16 14.64 18.66 -19.66
CA LYS A 16 14.08 18.87 -18.32
C LYS A 16 12.76 19.63 -18.41
N ARG A 17 11.76 19.23 -17.61
CA ARG A 17 10.49 19.95 -17.40
C ARG A 17 9.80 20.35 -18.69
N PHE A 18 9.75 19.43 -19.64
CA PHE A 18 9.24 19.71 -20.97
C PHE A 18 7.77 19.28 -21.08
N GLN A 19 6.88 20.24 -21.31
CA GLN A 19 5.47 19.97 -21.59
C GLN A 19 5.22 20.22 -23.06
N PHE A 20 5.15 19.15 -23.86
CA PHE A 20 4.82 19.25 -25.27
C PHE A 20 3.70 18.28 -25.59
N GLU A 21 2.57 18.86 -25.97
CA GLU A 21 1.41 18.13 -26.46
C GLU A 21 1.51 18.05 -27.99
N GLY A 22 2.40 17.18 -28.45
CA GLY A 22 2.68 17.04 -29.86
C GLY A 22 3.55 15.85 -30.19
N ARG A 23 3.58 15.48 -31.47
CA ARG A 23 4.35 14.35 -31.95
C ARG A 23 5.76 14.78 -32.35
N PHE A 24 6.76 14.00 -31.94
CA PHE A 24 8.09 14.06 -32.53
C PHE A 24 8.14 13.14 -33.75
N VAL A 25 8.43 13.71 -34.91
CA VAL A 25 8.53 12.99 -36.18
C VAL A 25 9.91 13.25 -36.76
N ASP A 26 10.61 12.18 -37.14
CA ASP A 26 11.96 12.24 -37.71
C ASP A 26 12.97 12.99 -36.84
N CYS A 27 12.88 12.83 -35.52
CA CYS A 27 13.78 13.49 -34.57
C CYS A 27 14.89 12.54 -34.09
N ASP A 28 16.11 13.06 -33.87
CA ASP A 28 17.24 12.25 -33.36
C ASP A 28 17.37 12.39 -31.84
N PHE A 29 16.92 11.38 -31.09
CA PHE A 29 17.06 11.30 -29.63
C PHE A 29 18.29 10.50 -29.16
N THR A 30 19.26 10.22 -30.05
CA THR A 30 20.46 9.44 -29.70
C THR A 30 21.16 10.02 -28.47
N ASN A 31 21.29 9.21 -27.43
CA ASN A 31 21.86 9.60 -26.15
C ASN A 31 21.18 10.80 -25.46
N CYS A 32 19.91 11.08 -25.75
CA CYS A 32 19.14 12.09 -25.01
C CYS A 32 18.77 11.54 -23.63
N LEU A 33 18.93 12.34 -22.56
CA LEU A 33 18.38 12.05 -21.24
C LEU A 33 17.14 12.90 -21.03
N ILE A 34 16.00 12.26 -20.83
CA ILE A 34 14.77 12.93 -20.43
C ILE A 34 14.69 12.76 -18.90
N GLU A 35 14.52 13.86 -18.17
CA GLU A 35 14.38 13.85 -16.70
C GLU A 35 12.94 14.10 -16.25
N SER A 36 12.16 14.84 -17.05
CA SER A 36 10.75 15.12 -16.75
C SER A 36 10.05 15.72 -17.96
N GLY A 37 8.80 15.32 -18.17
CA GLY A 37 7.98 15.84 -19.24
C GLY A 37 7.04 14.79 -19.82
N THR A 38 6.15 15.25 -20.69
CA THR A 38 5.29 14.39 -21.52
C THR A 38 5.85 14.40 -22.93
N LEU A 39 6.16 13.21 -23.46
CA LEU A 39 6.66 13.04 -24.82
C LEU A 39 5.84 11.95 -25.53
N ASP A 40 5.12 12.34 -26.58
CA ASP A 40 4.57 11.39 -27.55
C ASP A 40 5.67 11.09 -28.58
N MET A 41 6.37 9.97 -28.36
CA MET A 41 7.41 9.46 -29.24
C MET A 41 7.15 8.01 -29.62
N ASN A 42 7.57 7.64 -30.83
CA ASN A 42 7.52 6.26 -31.29
C ASN A 42 8.61 5.41 -30.59
N SER A 43 8.43 4.09 -30.59
CA SER A 43 9.35 3.15 -29.95
C SER A 43 10.76 3.16 -30.55
N GLU A 44 10.90 3.39 -31.87
CA GLU A 44 12.20 3.42 -32.55
C GLU A 44 13.08 4.56 -32.04
N ASP A 45 12.49 5.72 -31.77
CA ASP A 45 13.20 6.89 -31.24
C ASP A 45 13.44 6.77 -29.74
N PHE A 46 12.51 6.18 -28.98
CA PHE A 46 12.70 5.92 -27.57
C PHE A 46 13.89 5.00 -27.30
N ILE A 47 14.09 3.94 -28.12
CA ILE A 47 15.21 2.99 -28.00
C ILE A 47 16.58 3.70 -28.10
N LYS A 48 16.66 4.83 -28.80
CA LYS A 48 17.90 5.59 -28.98
C LYS A 48 18.26 6.47 -27.77
N THR A 49 17.34 6.64 -26.80
CA THR A 49 17.54 7.49 -25.62
C THR A 49 18.50 6.86 -24.59
N ARG A 50 19.16 7.70 -23.77
CA ARG A 50 19.93 7.22 -22.60
C ARG A 50 19.04 6.51 -21.60
N ASN A 51 17.80 6.97 -21.43
CA ASN A 51 16.84 6.32 -20.53
C ASN A 51 16.65 4.85 -20.90
N PHE A 52 16.36 4.55 -22.17
CA PHE A 52 16.20 3.18 -22.64
C PHE A 52 17.49 2.35 -22.53
N GLN A 53 18.62 2.89 -23.01
CA GLN A 53 19.90 2.18 -22.99
C GLN A 53 20.37 1.83 -21.56
N SER A 54 20.08 2.70 -20.60
CA SER A 54 20.40 2.46 -19.18
C SER A 54 19.51 1.42 -18.51
N ARG A 55 18.40 1.03 -19.16
CA ARG A 55 17.34 0.16 -18.61
C ARG A 55 16.75 0.67 -17.30
N LYS A 56 16.91 1.97 -17.02
CA LYS A 56 16.36 2.64 -15.84
C LYS A 56 15.44 3.76 -16.30
N LEU A 57 14.16 3.61 -16.01
CA LEU A 57 13.15 4.57 -16.41
C LEU A 57 12.46 5.13 -15.18
N SER A 58 12.68 6.41 -14.91
CA SER A 58 11.97 7.19 -13.88
C SER A 58 11.39 8.44 -14.55
N LEU A 59 10.49 8.20 -15.51
CA LEU A 59 9.81 9.24 -16.26
C LEU A 59 8.30 9.14 -16.06
N PRO A 60 7.56 10.26 -16.13
CA PRO A 60 6.12 10.21 -16.34
C PRO A 60 5.87 9.53 -17.70
N THR A 61 5.48 8.26 -17.68
CA THR A 61 5.37 7.44 -18.89
C THR A 61 4.00 7.55 -19.55
N THR A 62 3.10 8.40 -19.04
CA THR A 62 1.64 8.42 -19.29
C THR A 62 1.19 8.39 -20.75
N TRP A 63 2.08 8.61 -21.71
CA TRP A 63 1.82 8.64 -23.15
C TRP A 63 2.85 7.86 -24.00
N MET A 64 3.71 7.07 -23.37
CA MET A 64 4.66 6.23 -24.10
C MET A 64 3.99 4.99 -24.68
N ARG A 65 4.35 4.65 -25.91
CA ARG A 65 3.99 3.36 -26.53
C ARG A 65 5.11 2.37 -26.26
N LEU A 66 4.80 1.33 -25.51
CA LEU A 66 5.76 0.29 -25.13
C LEU A 66 5.45 -1.08 -25.75
N ASP A 67 4.43 -1.15 -26.62
CA ASP A 67 4.02 -2.36 -27.33
C ASP A 67 5.16 -2.98 -28.15
N GLU A 68 5.21 -4.31 -28.18
CA GLU A 68 6.15 -5.13 -28.96
C GLU A 68 7.64 -4.85 -28.67
N MET A 69 7.95 -4.14 -27.57
CA MET A 69 9.32 -3.84 -27.17
C MET A 69 9.94 -4.98 -26.36
N ASP A 70 11.25 -5.15 -26.49
CA ASP A 70 12.02 -5.93 -25.54
C ASP A 70 12.39 -5.04 -24.34
N LEU A 71 11.67 -5.23 -23.24
CA LEU A 71 11.88 -4.51 -21.98
C LEU A 71 12.64 -5.38 -20.97
N SER A 72 13.30 -6.46 -21.41
CA SER A 72 13.98 -7.37 -20.49
C SER A 72 15.00 -6.63 -19.62
N ASP A 73 15.13 -7.02 -18.36
CA ASP A 73 16.02 -6.43 -17.36
C ASP A 73 15.78 -4.93 -17.04
N PHE A 74 14.65 -4.34 -17.46
CA PHE A 74 14.32 -2.97 -17.09
C PHE A 74 14.01 -2.82 -15.60
N GLU A 75 14.40 -1.68 -15.06
CA GLU A 75 14.02 -1.21 -13.72
C GLU A 75 13.16 0.04 -13.88
N PHE A 76 11.87 -0.13 -13.56
CA PHE A 76 10.87 0.92 -13.53
C PHE A 76 10.70 1.39 -12.08
N GLN A 77 10.99 2.67 -11.83
CA GLN A 77 10.89 3.27 -10.51
C GLN A 77 10.03 4.54 -10.53
N GLU A 78 9.05 4.63 -9.63
CA GLU A 78 8.22 5.83 -9.45
C GLU A 78 7.43 6.24 -10.71
N ASN A 79 7.01 5.24 -11.49
CA ASN A 79 6.24 5.45 -12.71
C ASN A 79 4.75 5.12 -12.52
N ASP A 80 3.91 5.78 -13.29
CA ASP A 80 2.49 5.44 -13.41
C ASP A 80 2.18 4.95 -14.82
N PHE A 81 1.94 3.65 -14.97
CA PHE A 81 1.63 2.99 -16.23
C PHE A 81 0.15 2.63 -16.42
N HIS A 82 -0.79 3.14 -15.61
CA HIS A 82 -2.21 2.70 -15.69
C HIS A 82 -2.88 2.92 -17.06
N ARG A 83 -2.30 3.77 -17.93
CA ARG A 83 -2.79 4.06 -19.30
C ARG A 83 -1.92 3.49 -20.42
N ILE A 84 -0.86 2.77 -20.09
CA ILE A 84 0.13 2.35 -21.08
C ILE A 84 -0.14 0.92 -21.50
N SER A 85 -0.08 0.70 -22.81
CA SER A 85 -0.12 -0.62 -23.41
C SER A 85 1.29 -1.16 -23.58
N ILE A 86 1.47 -2.43 -23.22
CA ILE A 86 2.68 -3.24 -23.42
C ILE A 86 2.34 -4.55 -24.14
N SER A 87 1.38 -4.48 -25.08
CA SER A 87 0.93 -5.66 -25.81
C SER A 87 2.09 -6.23 -26.62
N GLY A 88 2.36 -7.52 -26.47
CA GLY A 88 3.45 -8.21 -27.18
C GLY A 88 4.87 -7.91 -26.66
N SER A 89 5.02 -7.07 -25.63
CA SER A 89 6.33 -6.72 -25.06
C SER A 89 6.88 -7.85 -24.20
N LYS A 90 8.21 -8.03 -24.20
CA LYS A 90 8.90 -8.99 -23.33
C LYS A 90 9.23 -8.33 -22.00
N LEU A 91 8.87 -8.98 -20.89
CA LEU A 91 9.10 -8.46 -19.53
C LEU A 91 10.04 -9.35 -18.70
N THR A 92 10.89 -10.13 -19.36
CA THR A 92 11.81 -11.05 -18.68
C THR A 92 12.72 -10.28 -17.71
N ASN A 93 12.69 -10.66 -16.43
CA ASN A 93 13.52 -10.07 -15.37
C ASN A 93 13.31 -8.56 -15.16
N VAL A 94 12.13 -8.03 -15.53
CA VAL A 94 11.74 -6.64 -15.24
C VAL A 94 11.48 -6.44 -13.75
N LEU A 95 11.98 -5.34 -13.20
CA LEU A 95 11.71 -4.89 -11.84
C LEU A 95 10.82 -3.64 -11.86
N PHE A 96 9.66 -3.76 -11.22
CA PHE A 96 8.75 -2.70 -10.87
C PHE A 96 8.99 -2.32 -9.41
N GLN A 97 9.21 -1.03 -9.12
CA GLN A 97 9.39 -0.50 -7.78
C GLN A 97 8.65 0.83 -7.66
N ASP A 98 7.84 0.99 -6.61
CA ASP A 98 7.17 2.28 -6.33
C ASP A 98 6.29 2.76 -7.50
N CYS A 99 5.66 1.85 -8.24
CA CYS A 99 4.98 2.16 -9.49
C CYS A 99 3.63 1.47 -9.64
N THR A 100 2.79 2.00 -10.53
CA THR A 100 1.57 1.35 -11.04
C THR A 100 1.94 0.66 -12.35
N PRO A 101 2.11 -0.68 -12.41
CA PRO A 101 2.57 -1.34 -13.63
C PRO A 101 1.48 -1.31 -14.71
N PRO A 102 1.85 -1.47 -15.99
CA PRO A 102 0.88 -1.50 -17.07
C PRO A 102 0.03 -2.77 -16.98
N LYS A 103 -1.14 -2.77 -17.63
CA LYS A 103 -1.91 -3.99 -17.78
C LYS A 103 -1.08 -5.02 -18.53
N MET A 104 -0.91 -6.19 -17.92
CA MET A 104 -0.10 -7.28 -18.47
C MET A 104 -0.85 -8.61 -18.39
N THR A 105 -0.49 -9.53 -19.28
CA THR A 105 -0.99 -10.91 -19.19
C THR A 105 -0.34 -11.65 -18.03
N GLU A 106 -0.94 -12.76 -17.61
CA GLU A 106 -0.38 -13.61 -16.55
C GLU A 106 1.01 -14.13 -16.90
N SER A 107 1.22 -14.50 -18.18
CA SER A 107 2.53 -14.93 -18.68
C SER A 107 3.57 -13.82 -18.55
N GLN A 108 3.21 -12.59 -18.91
CA GLN A 108 4.11 -11.44 -18.78
C GLN A 108 4.43 -11.12 -17.31
N LEU A 109 3.45 -11.20 -16.40
CA LEU A 109 3.68 -11.01 -14.96
C LEU A 109 4.64 -12.07 -14.41
N ALA A 110 4.47 -13.34 -14.79
CA ALA A 110 5.30 -14.45 -14.34
C ALA A 110 6.78 -14.34 -14.78
N GLU A 111 7.04 -13.60 -15.86
CA GLU A 111 8.39 -13.32 -16.35
C GLU A 111 9.11 -12.21 -15.57
N THR A 112 8.39 -11.41 -14.78
CA THR A 112 8.97 -10.30 -14.02
C THR A 112 9.83 -10.78 -12.85
N ARG A 113 10.86 -9.99 -12.53
CA ARG A 113 11.71 -10.19 -11.34
C ARG A 113 10.88 -10.13 -10.05
N ASN A 114 9.88 -9.26 -9.98
CA ASN A 114 8.99 -9.13 -8.82
C ASN A 114 8.27 -10.44 -8.52
N PHE A 115 7.62 -11.03 -9.53
CA PHE A 115 6.88 -12.29 -9.38
C PHE A 115 7.81 -13.44 -8.99
N GLN A 116 8.94 -13.58 -9.68
CA GLN A 116 9.92 -14.65 -9.43
C GLN A 116 10.52 -14.56 -8.02
N ASN A 117 10.72 -13.35 -7.50
CA ASN A 117 11.26 -13.12 -6.16
C ASN A 117 10.19 -13.14 -5.05
N GLY A 118 8.91 -13.28 -5.39
CA GLY A 118 7.86 -13.25 -4.39
C GLY A 118 7.58 -11.85 -3.82
N ASN A 119 7.96 -10.77 -4.51
CA ASN A 119 7.98 -9.42 -3.93
C ASN A 119 7.24 -8.39 -4.78
N PHE A 120 6.04 -8.07 -4.31
CA PHE A 120 5.16 -7.03 -4.82
C PHE A 120 5.03 -5.83 -3.88
N TYR A 121 5.98 -5.65 -2.97
CA TYR A 121 6.00 -4.50 -2.06
C TYR A 121 6.13 -3.20 -2.85
N ARG A 122 5.25 -2.24 -2.55
CA ARG A 122 5.13 -0.92 -3.18
C ARG A 122 4.79 -0.93 -4.68
N ILE A 123 4.04 -1.92 -5.13
CA ILE A 123 3.50 -1.96 -6.51
C ILE A 123 1.98 -1.82 -6.50
N ASP A 124 1.47 -0.85 -7.25
CA ASP A 124 0.03 -0.58 -7.36
C ASP A 124 -0.63 -1.40 -8.48
N PHE A 125 -1.36 -2.45 -8.13
CA PHE A 125 -2.09 -3.27 -9.11
C PHE A 125 -3.49 -2.73 -9.47
N GLN A 126 -3.78 -1.45 -9.24
CA GLN A 126 -5.11 -0.87 -9.48
C GLN A 126 -5.67 -1.26 -10.86
N GLY A 127 -6.80 -1.98 -10.84
CA GLY A 127 -7.52 -2.37 -12.05
C GLY A 127 -6.83 -3.44 -12.90
N MET A 128 -5.79 -4.12 -12.39
CA MET A 128 -5.20 -5.29 -13.03
C MET A 128 -5.92 -6.56 -12.55
N PRO A 129 -6.68 -7.25 -13.42
CA PRO A 129 -7.34 -8.49 -13.04
C PRO A 129 -6.29 -9.61 -12.89
N ILE A 130 -6.08 -10.11 -11.68
CA ILE A 130 -5.21 -11.26 -11.40
C ILE A 130 -6.12 -12.47 -11.13
N MET A 131 -6.66 -13.07 -12.19
CA MET A 131 -7.79 -14.00 -12.07
C MET A 131 -7.37 -15.49 -12.01
N LYS A 132 -6.17 -15.86 -12.47
CA LYS A 132 -5.69 -17.27 -12.51
C LYS A 132 -4.19 -17.42 -12.24
N THR A 133 -3.54 -16.39 -11.71
CA THR A 133 -2.13 -16.44 -11.36
C THR A 133 -1.94 -17.11 -9.99
N ASP A 134 -0.95 -18.01 -9.88
CA ASP A 134 -0.52 -18.52 -8.58
C ASP A 134 0.25 -17.43 -7.82
N LEU A 135 -0.39 -16.83 -6.83
CA LEU A 135 0.21 -15.81 -5.97
C LEU A 135 0.80 -16.41 -4.68
N SER A 136 1.00 -17.73 -4.65
CA SER A 136 1.64 -18.41 -3.52
C SER A 136 2.99 -17.79 -3.22
N ARG A 137 3.25 -17.55 -1.92
CA ARG A 137 4.50 -16.98 -1.41
C ARG A 137 4.82 -15.55 -1.89
N GLN A 138 3.87 -14.88 -2.52
CA GLN A 138 4.02 -13.48 -2.87
C GLN A 138 3.80 -12.59 -1.64
N VAL A 139 4.55 -11.49 -1.58
CA VAL A 139 4.43 -10.46 -0.55
C VAL A 139 3.86 -9.21 -1.20
N PHE A 140 2.63 -8.87 -0.84
CA PHE A 140 2.00 -7.60 -1.18
C PHE A 140 2.14 -6.65 -0.01
N GLY A 141 2.49 -5.39 -0.27
CA GLY A 141 2.36 -4.40 0.78
C GLY A 141 2.66 -2.97 0.40
N ASN A 142 2.15 -2.07 1.23
CA ASN A 142 2.23 -0.61 1.16
C ASN A 142 2.46 -0.06 -0.25
N VAL A 143 1.39 0.09 -1.00
CA VAL A 143 1.43 0.67 -2.33
C VAL A 143 1.50 2.19 -2.21
N TRP A 144 2.25 2.79 -3.13
CA TRP A 144 2.48 4.21 -3.30
C TRP A 144 1.21 5.02 -3.64
N SER A 145 0.08 4.82 -2.95
CA SER A 145 -0.89 5.89 -2.93
C SER A 145 -0.24 7.03 -2.17
N ARG A 146 0.17 8.07 -2.92
CA ARG A 146 0.34 9.40 -2.36
C ARG A 146 -0.83 9.58 -1.40
N VAL A 147 -0.51 9.85 -0.14
CA VAL A 147 -1.42 10.14 0.96
C VAL A 147 -2.26 11.37 0.59
N VAL A 148 -3.17 11.17 -0.36
CA VAL A 148 -4.33 11.99 -0.64
C VAL A 148 -5.44 11.09 -0.18
N GLU A 149 -5.75 11.20 1.11
CA GLU A 149 -7.05 10.87 1.71
C GLU A 149 -7.67 9.54 1.26
N GLY A 150 -7.18 8.42 1.81
CA GLY A 150 -8.00 7.21 1.96
C GLY A 150 -8.13 6.25 0.78
N SER A 151 -7.43 6.44 -0.34
CA SER A 151 -7.42 5.45 -1.43
C SER A 151 -6.31 4.42 -1.23
N PHE A 152 -6.67 3.23 -0.76
CA PHE A 152 -5.80 2.06 -0.90
C PHE A 152 -5.97 1.48 -2.31
N PRO A 153 -4.92 0.92 -2.92
CA PRO A 153 -5.05 0.23 -4.19
C PRO A 153 -5.96 -0.98 -4.06
N THR A 154 -6.94 -1.05 -4.93
CA THR A 154 -7.82 -2.20 -5.00
C THR A 154 -7.15 -3.35 -5.75
N LEU A 155 -6.85 -4.45 -5.05
CA LEU A 155 -6.48 -5.70 -5.70
C LEU A 155 -7.73 -6.50 -6.08
N VAL A 156 -7.89 -6.82 -7.37
CA VAL A 156 -8.98 -7.68 -7.86
C VAL A 156 -8.48 -9.12 -7.97
N LEU A 157 -8.87 -9.96 -7.02
CA LEU A 157 -8.53 -11.39 -6.97
C LEU A 157 -9.71 -12.23 -7.48
N GLY A 158 -9.43 -13.15 -8.41
CA GLY A 158 -10.42 -14.10 -8.90
C GLY A 158 -10.58 -15.36 -8.03
N PRO A 159 -11.60 -16.20 -8.29
CA PRO A 159 -11.95 -17.37 -7.46
C PRO A 159 -10.93 -18.51 -7.56
N ASN A 160 -10.02 -18.47 -8.53
CA ASN A 160 -9.05 -19.53 -8.79
C ASN A 160 -7.61 -19.15 -8.42
N VAL A 161 -7.41 -18.01 -7.77
CA VAL A 161 -6.09 -17.59 -7.29
C VAL A 161 -5.69 -18.44 -6.09
N SER A 162 -4.51 -19.07 -6.14
CA SER A 162 -3.93 -19.66 -4.93
C SER A 162 -3.24 -18.57 -4.11
N LEU A 163 -3.58 -18.51 -2.82
CA LEU A 163 -3.01 -17.56 -1.86
C LEU A 163 -2.14 -18.26 -0.81
N LYS A 164 -1.60 -19.44 -1.15
CA LYS A 164 -0.87 -20.27 -0.19
C LYS A 164 0.40 -19.57 0.29
N ASN A 165 0.42 -19.28 1.59
CA ASN A 165 1.48 -18.50 2.24
C ASN A 165 1.71 -17.11 1.63
N THR A 166 0.71 -16.56 0.94
CA THR A 166 0.75 -15.16 0.51
C THR A 166 0.69 -14.26 1.75
N VAL A 167 1.50 -13.20 1.74
CA VAL A 167 1.55 -12.20 2.80
C VAL A 167 0.98 -10.89 2.27
N PHE A 168 -0.01 -10.36 2.99
CA PHE A 168 -0.58 -9.04 2.74
C PHE A 168 -0.20 -8.10 3.89
N LEU A 169 0.47 -6.99 3.58
CA LEU A 169 0.93 -5.98 4.54
C LEU A 169 0.30 -4.63 4.20
N LEU A 170 -0.70 -4.18 4.97
CA LEU A 170 -1.41 -2.93 4.71
C LEU A 170 -2.07 -2.93 3.32
N ALA A 171 -2.69 -4.05 2.95
CA ALA A 171 -3.34 -4.24 1.65
C ALA A 171 -4.86 -4.00 1.74
N ASP A 172 -5.46 -3.46 0.69
CA ASP A 172 -6.92 -3.35 0.57
C ASP A 172 -7.46 -4.33 -0.47
N LEU A 173 -8.23 -5.28 0.04
CA LEU A 173 -8.92 -6.31 -0.70
C LEU A 173 -10.44 -6.09 -0.69
N SER A 174 -10.95 -4.92 -0.29
CA SER A 174 -12.39 -4.65 -0.13
C SER A 174 -13.22 -4.92 -1.39
N GLN A 175 -12.62 -4.83 -2.58
CA GLN A 175 -13.27 -5.14 -3.86
C GLN A 175 -12.92 -6.53 -4.42
N ALA A 176 -12.22 -7.38 -3.67
CA ALA A 176 -11.99 -8.77 -4.05
C ALA A 176 -13.27 -9.59 -3.76
N GLU A 177 -14.36 -9.27 -4.46
CA GLU A 177 -15.70 -9.83 -4.23
C GLU A 177 -15.74 -11.36 -4.42
N GLU A 178 -14.85 -11.89 -5.26
CA GLU A 178 -14.76 -13.33 -5.57
C GLU A 178 -13.85 -14.10 -4.60
N LEU A 179 -13.23 -13.42 -3.63
CA LEU A 179 -12.35 -14.04 -2.65
C LEU A 179 -13.15 -14.98 -1.72
N THR A 180 -12.65 -16.18 -1.48
CA THR A 180 -13.29 -17.19 -0.62
C THR A 180 -12.63 -17.28 0.76
N VAL A 181 -13.38 -17.79 1.74
CA VAL A 181 -12.88 -18.05 3.11
C VAL A 181 -11.71 -19.04 3.08
N GLU A 182 -11.79 -20.04 2.20
CA GLU A 182 -10.78 -21.06 2.01
C GLU A 182 -9.46 -20.45 1.49
N GLN A 183 -9.51 -19.60 0.47
CA GLN A 183 -8.33 -18.86 -0.02
C GLN A 183 -7.73 -17.99 1.09
N VAL A 184 -8.55 -17.31 1.89
CA VAL A 184 -8.08 -16.52 3.03
C VAL A 184 -7.36 -17.40 4.06
N ARG A 185 -7.87 -18.60 4.36
CA ARG A 185 -7.23 -19.57 5.27
C ARG A 185 -5.88 -20.09 4.78
N GLU A 186 -5.63 -20.00 3.48
CA GLU A 186 -4.35 -20.38 2.89
C GLU A 186 -3.25 -19.33 3.07
N THR A 187 -3.63 -18.07 3.34
CA THR A 187 -2.71 -16.96 3.54
C THR A 187 -1.84 -17.16 4.77
N TRP A 188 -0.65 -16.55 4.74
CA TRP A 188 0.20 -16.47 5.91
C TRP A 188 -0.47 -15.64 7.02
N ASN A 189 -1.15 -14.56 6.63
CA ASN A 189 -1.88 -13.67 7.54
C ASN A 189 -2.87 -14.45 8.42
N PHE A 190 -3.72 -15.29 7.82
CA PHE A 190 -4.70 -16.06 8.57
C PHE A 190 -4.04 -17.06 9.52
N ARG A 191 -3.08 -17.84 9.02
CA ARG A 191 -2.41 -18.90 9.79
C ARG A 191 -1.64 -18.40 11.01
N ASN A 192 -1.20 -17.15 10.96
CA ASN A 192 -0.44 -16.51 12.03
C ASN A 192 -1.27 -15.48 12.82
N GLY A 193 -2.58 -15.38 12.58
CA GLY A 193 -3.45 -14.43 13.28
C GLY A 193 -3.21 -12.95 12.91
N LYS A 194 -2.53 -12.66 11.81
CA LYS A 194 -2.17 -11.30 11.33
C LYS A 194 -3.14 -10.80 10.26
N MET A 195 -4.44 -11.01 10.48
CA MET A 195 -5.51 -10.66 9.52
C MET A 195 -5.84 -9.17 9.50
N SER A 196 -5.45 -8.46 10.54
CA SER A 196 -5.89 -7.10 10.82
C SER A 196 -5.17 -6.01 10.02
N LEU A 197 -4.11 -6.36 9.30
CA LEU A 197 -3.37 -5.46 8.40
C LEU A 197 -3.93 -5.43 6.99
N VAL A 198 -5.11 -6.03 6.79
CA VAL A 198 -5.70 -6.22 5.47
C VAL A 198 -7.15 -5.77 5.56
N HIS A 199 -7.55 -4.86 4.69
CA HIS A 199 -8.96 -4.50 4.54
C HIS A 199 -9.63 -5.59 3.70
N TRP A 200 -10.34 -6.51 4.36
CA TRP A 200 -10.98 -7.65 3.68
C TRP A 200 -12.30 -7.25 3.01
N PRO A 201 -12.74 -8.00 1.98
CA PRO A 201 -14.11 -7.89 1.48
C PRO A 201 -15.13 -8.05 2.60
N LYS A 202 -16.24 -7.33 2.52
CA LYS A 202 -17.31 -7.37 3.53
C LYS A 202 -17.79 -8.79 3.82
N HIS A 203 -18.01 -9.62 2.80
CA HIS A 203 -18.48 -11.00 2.96
C HIS A 203 -17.44 -11.92 3.62
N ILE A 204 -16.15 -11.61 3.49
CA ILE A 204 -15.07 -12.30 4.20
C ILE A 204 -15.08 -11.87 5.67
N ALA A 205 -15.14 -10.55 5.93
CA ALA A 205 -15.12 -10.00 7.28
C ALA A 205 -16.29 -10.52 8.14
N GLU A 206 -17.50 -10.56 7.57
CA GLU A 206 -18.71 -11.07 8.21
C GLU A 206 -18.60 -12.56 8.56
N ARG A 207 -18.00 -13.38 7.68
CA ARG A 207 -17.89 -14.84 7.89
C ARG A 207 -16.85 -15.23 8.92
N PHE A 208 -15.78 -14.45 9.03
CA PHE A 208 -14.75 -14.71 10.04
C PHE A 208 -15.14 -14.21 11.42
N ASP A 209 -16.21 -13.42 11.55
CA ASP A 209 -16.53 -12.69 12.78
C ASP A 209 -15.23 -12.08 13.33
N LEU A 210 -14.54 -11.32 12.47
CA LEU A 210 -13.18 -10.84 12.73
C LEU A 210 -13.00 -10.23 14.15
N PRO A 211 -14.00 -9.52 14.72
CA PRO A 211 -13.96 -9.12 16.13
C PRO A 211 -13.80 -10.29 17.11
N LYS A 212 -14.57 -11.38 16.98
CA LYS A 212 -14.43 -12.59 17.82
C LYS A 212 -13.21 -13.43 17.45
N PHE A 213 -12.79 -13.43 16.18
CA PHE A 213 -11.59 -14.13 15.75
C PHE A 213 -10.33 -13.51 16.37
N ALA A 214 -10.22 -12.18 16.39
CA ALA A 214 -9.16 -11.47 17.11
C ALA A 214 -9.14 -11.84 18.61
N GLN A 215 -10.33 -11.96 19.23
CA GLN A 215 -10.49 -12.37 20.62
C GLN A 215 -10.05 -13.83 20.88
N LYS A 216 -10.33 -14.76 19.95
CA LYS A 216 -10.01 -16.19 20.09
C LYS A 216 -8.53 -16.52 19.80
N VAL A 217 -7.89 -15.79 18.88
CA VAL A 217 -6.44 -15.93 18.65
C VAL A 217 -5.64 -15.16 19.71
N GLY A 218 -6.26 -14.26 20.46
CA GLY A 218 -5.68 -13.48 21.57
C GLY A 218 -5.05 -14.27 22.74
N GLN A 219 -5.07 -15.61 22.75
CA GLN A 219 -4.20 -16.40 23.64
C GLN A 219 -2.78 -16.60 23.10
N LYS A 220 -2.50 -16.28 21.82
CA LYS A 220 -1.15 -16.27 21.21
C LYS A 220 -0.91 -15.21 20.13
N ALA A 221 -1.91 -14.42 19.74
CA ALA A 221 -1.76 -13.34 18.78
C ALA A 221 -1.30 -12.06 19.47
N GLU A 222 0.02 -11.88 19.52
CA GLU A 222 0.55 -10.54 19.28
C GLU A 222 0.12 -10.12 17.87
N GLY A 223 -0.42 -8.92 17.67
CA GLY A 223 -0.46 -8.30 16.33
C GLY A 223 -1.84 -7.91 15.83
N LEU A 224 -2.18 -6.65 16.08
CA LEU A 224 -2.91 -5.84 15.14
C LEU A 224 -2.21 -4.48 15.08
N PHE A 225 -1.55 -4.24 13.94
CA PHE A 225 -0.60 -3.15 13.77
C PHE A 225 -0.90 -2.27 12.56
N VAL A 226 -2.04 -1.58 12.57
CA VAL A 226 -2.26 -0.57 11.52
C VAL A 226 -1.50 0.68 11.87
N ARG A 227 -0.75 1.24 10.91
CA ARG A 227 -0.13 2.56 11.00
C ARG A 227 -1.01 3.54 10.25
N TYR A 228 -1.85 4.28 10.98
CA TYR A 228 -2.60 5.41 10.46
C TYR A 228 -2.00 6.72 10.97
N THR A 229 -2.17 7.77 10.16
CA THR A 229 -2.15 9.16 10.61
C THR A 229 -3.55 9.69 10.36
N PHE A 230 -4.31 9.90 11.43
CA PHE A 230 -5.64 10.47 11.35
C PHE A 230 -5.54 12.00 11.42
N ASP A 231 -6.15 12.71 10.48
CA ASP A 231 -6.25 14.18 10.46
C ASP A 231 -7.72 14.61 10.60
N ALA A 232 -7.96 15.83 11.07
CA ALA A 232 -9.16 16.29 11.78
C ALA A 232 -10.51 16.28 11.01
N ALA A 233 -10.57 15.81 9.77
CA ALA A 233 -11.74 15.97 8.90
C ALA A 233 -12.62 14.72 8.72
N VAL A 234 -12.25 13.57 9.30
CA VAL A 234 -13.00 12.31 9.09
C VAL A 234 -14.01 12.09 10.22
N PRO A 235 -15.30 11.83 9.94
CA PRO A 235 -16.26 11.43 10.97
C PRO A 235 -15.73 10.19 11.69
N ILE A 236 -15.63 10.30 13.01
CA ILE A 236 -14.81 9.39 13.81
C ILE A 236 -15.48 8.00 13.85
N PRO A 237 -14.80 6.93 13.39
CA PRO A 237 -15.35 5.57 13.42
C PRO A 237 -15.52 5.05 14.86
N GLU A 238 -16.44 4.10 15.07
CA GLU A 238 -16.43 3.27 16.27
C GLU A 238 -15.17 2.39 16.26
N PHE A 239 -14.29 2.56 17.25
CA PHE A 239 -13.06 1.77 17.38
C PHE A 239 -13.20 0.57 18.32
N SER A 240 -14.38 0.34 18.89
CA SER A 240 -14.67 -0.75 19.84
C SER A 240 -14.14 -2.11 19.36
N GLY A 241 -13.33 -2.77 20.20
CA GLY A 241 -12.71 -4.07 19.91
C GLY A 241 -11.65 -4.07 18.80
N THR A 242 -11.29 -2.90 18.28
CA THR A 242 -10.23 -2.74 17.28
C THR A 242 -8.87 -2.76 17.96
N ALA A 243 -7.81 -2.94 17.21
CA ALA A 243 -6.48 -2.70 17.71
C ALA A 243 -5.64 -1.87 16.74
N PHE A 244 -4.58 -1.27 17.27
CA PHE A 244 -3.72 -0.36 16.55
C PHE A 244 -2.26 -0.62 16.98
N CYS A 245 -1.32 -0.43 16.05
CA CYS A 245 0.08 -0.36 16.46
C CYS A 245 0.98 0.40 15.54
N GLU A 246 1.96 1.05 16.16
CA GLU A 246 2.81 2.04 15.52
C GLU A 246 1.97 3.14 14.84
N CYS A 247 0.73 3.34 15.30
CA CYS A 247 -0.13 4.45 14.91
C CYS A 247 0.36 5.76 15.52
N VAL A 248 0.18 6.86 14.78
CA VAL A 248 0.28 8.21 15.35
C VAL A 248 -1.09 8.86 15.22
N PHE A 249 -1.75 9.11 16.35
CA PHE A 249 -3.07 9.74 16.38
C PHE A 249 -2.92 11.25 16.43
N GLN A 250 -3.19 11.91 15.30
CA GLN A 250 -3.15 13.37 15.14
C GLN A 250 -4.56 13.97 14.99
N CYS A 251 -5.59 13.25 15.42
CA CYS A 251 -6.98 13.66 15.33
C CYS A 251 -7.65 13.76 16.70
N SER A 252 -8.79 14.45 16.72
CA SER A 252 -9.78 14.39 17.79
C SER A 252 -10.27 12.95 17.97
N LEU A 253 -10.29 12.46 19.21
CA LEU A 253 -10.92 11.20 19.64
C LEU A 253 -12.16 11.46 20.52
N CYS A 254 -12.69 12.68 20.55
CA CYS A 254 -13.90 13.02 21.28
C CYS A 254 -15.06 12.10 20.88
N ASN A 255 -15.75 11.55 21.88
CA ASN A 255 -16.86 10.60 21.72
C ASN A 255 -16.53 9.29 21.00
N THR A 256 -15.26 8.96 20.81
CA THR A 256 -14.85 7.68 20.21
C THR A 256 -15.03 6.55 21.21
N ASP A 257 -15.71 5.47 20.83
CA ASP A 257 -15.72 4.25 21.64
C ASP A 257 -14.39 3.50 21.49
N LEU A 258 -13.58 3.50 22.56
CA LEU A 258 -12.33 2.73 22.67
C LEU A 258 -12.48 1.44 23.49
N THR A 259 -13.72 0.99 23.74
CA THR A 259 -13.97 -0.19 24.57
C THR A 259 -13.28 -1.42 23.99
N GLU A 260 -12.47 -2.10 24.82
CA GLU A 260 -11.66 -3.26 24.43
C GLU A 260 -10.64 -2.99 23.30
N CYS A 261 -10.31 -1.73 23.01
CA CYS A 261 -9.24 -1.42 22.07
C CYS A 261 -7.89 -1.96 22.56
N VAL A 262 -7.08 -2.55 21.67
CA VAL A 262 -5.68 -2.88 21.95
C VAL A 262 -4.75 -1.92 21.22
N LEU A 263 -3.95 -1.17 21.96
CA LEU A 263 -2.99 -0.20 21.45
C LEU A 263 -1.57 -0.70 21.75
N VAL A 264 -0.74 -0.88 20.73
CA VAL A 264 0.65 -1.33 20.89
C VAL A 264 1.56 -0.31 20.23
N GLN A 265 2.56 0.25 20.92
CA GLN A 265 3.48 1.26 20.35
C GLN A 265 2.77 2.43 19.64
N CYS A 266 1.55 2.78 20.06
CA CYS A 266 0.83 3.91 19.50
C CYS A 266 1.31 5.20 20.16
N ASP A 267 1.37 6.26 19.36
CA ASP A 267 1.63 7.62 19.82
C ASP A 267 0.30 8.40 19.82
N LEU A 268 -0.25 8.58 21.02
CA LEU A 268 -1.45 9.39 21.27
C LEU A 268 -1.09 10.73 21.92
N SER A 269 0.20 11.09 22.01
CA SER A 269 0.66 12.27 22.77
C SER A 269 0.08 13.61 22.29
N THR A 270 -0.40 13.65 21.05
CA THR A 270 -1.01 14.83 20.43
C THR A 270 -2.54 14.87 20.47
N VAL A 271 -3.20 13.86 21.06
CA VAL A 271 -4.67 13.84 21.16
C VAL A 271 -5.12 14.69 22.35
N GLU A 272 -5.82 15.80 22.09
CA GLU A 272 -6.18 16.78 23.13
C GLU A 272 -7.48 16.46 23.90
N ASP A 273 -8.31 15.57 23.37
CA ASP A 273 -9.70 15.34 23.81
C ASP A 273 -9.97 13.88 24.23
N LEU A 274 -8.92 13.09 24.42
CA LEU A 274 -9.01 11.74 24.97
C LEU A 274 -9.38 11.80 26.45
N THR A 275 -10.42 11.10 26.87
CA THR A 275 -10.82 11.06 28.29
C THR A 275 -10.18 9.90 29.04
N LEU A 276 -10.02 10.04 30.36
CA LEU A 276 -9.54 8.93 31.20
C LEU A 276 -10.47 7.71 31.11
N GLU A 277 -11.79 7.91 31.01
CA GLU A 277 -12.76 6.81 30.88
C GLU A 277 -12.60 6.04 29.57
N GLN A 278 -12.33 6.72 28.45
CA GLN A 278 -11.98 6.05 27.19
C GLN A 278 -10.68 5.25 27.31
N VAL A 279 -9.69 5.77 28.03
CA VAL A 279 -8.44 5.04 28.29
C VAL A 279 -8.71 3.80 29.15
N LYS A 280 -9.52 3.92 30.20
CA LYS A 280 -9.92 2.81 31.08
C LYS A 280 -10.74 1.74 30.37
N SER A 281 -11.49 2.11 29.33
CA SER A 281 -12.27 1.16 28.55
C SER A 281 -11.40 0.28 27.64
N THR A 282 -10.17 0.71 27.33
CA THR A 282 -9.20 -0.07 26.53
C THR A 282 -8.79 -1.37 27.22
N TRP A 283 -8.37 -2.34 26.40
CA TRP A 283 -7.76 -3.56 26.90
C TRP A 283 -6.42 -3.29 27.61
N ASN A 284 -5.63 -2.32 27.11
CA ASN A 284 -4.32 -1.97 27.67
C ASN A 284 -4.40 -1.59 29.15
N TYR A 285 -5.39 -0.76 29.51
CA TYR A 285 -5.59 -0.37 30.89
C TYR A 285 -6.00 -1.58 31.74
N LYS A 286 -7.01 -2.33 31.30
CA LYS A 286 -7.53 -3.53 32.00
C LYS A 286 -6.46 -4.61 32.21
N ALA A 287 -5.53 -4.74 31.29
CA ALA A 287 -4.44 -5.72 31.34
C ALA A 287 -3.15 -5.19 32.00
N GLY A 288 -3.12 -3.94 32.47
CA GLY A 288 -1.92 -3.33 33.07
C GLY A 288 -0.76 -3.13 32.08
N ARG A 289 -1.06 -2.85 30.81
CA ARG A 289 -0.08 -2.72 29.71
C ARG A 289 -0.05 -1.31 29.10
N MET A 290 -0.09 -0.30 29.96
CA MET A 290 -0.14 1.11 29.55
C MET A 290 1.20 1.63 28.98
N SER A 291 2.33 1.06 29.41
CA SER A 291 3.67 1.44 28.97
C SER A 291 3.97 1.14 27.50
N LEU A 292 3.07 0.44 26.81
CA LEU A 292 3.22 0.14 25.39
C LEU A 292 2.86 1.34 24.51
N CYS A 293 2.20 2.37 25.02
CA CYS A 293 1.81 3.55 24.24
C CYS A 293 2.37 4.82 24.86
N LYS A 294 2.51 5.86 24.04
CA LYS A 294 2.69 7.23 24.54
C LYS A 294 1.32 7.87 24.66
N TRP A 295 1.03 8.41 25.84
CA TRP A 295 -0.25 9.03 26.14
C TRP A 295 -0.10 10.55 26.19
N PRO A 296 -1.19 11.31 26.07
CA PRO A 296 -1.17 12.73 26.42
C PRO A 296 -0.70 12.93 27.87
N GLU A 297 0.09 13.98 28.13
CA GLU A 297 0.67 14.25 29.46
C GLU A 297 -0.41 14.34 30.56
N TYR A 298 -1.61 14.85 30.23
CA TYR A 298 -2.71 14.95 31.19
C TYR A 298 -3.33 13.59 31.54
N ILE A 299 -3.32 12.61 30.61
CA ILE A 299 -3.72 11.23 30.87
C ILE A 299 -2.69 10.55 31.77
N GLU A 300 -1.40 10.73 31.50
CA GLU A 300 -0.32 10.16 32.32
C GLU A 300 -0.42 10.63 33.77
N LYS A 301 -0.60 11.94 34.00
CA LYS A 301 -0.81 12.50 35.34
C LYS A 301 -2.04 11.92 36.04
N ALA A 302 -3.16 11.80 35.33
CA ALA A 302 -4.39 11.25 35.89
C ALA A 302 -4.24 9.76 36.30
N LEU A 303 -3.50 8.97 35.51
CA LEU A 303 -3.19 7.58 35.84
C LEU A 303 -2.28 7.47 37.08
N GLU A 304 -1.26 8.32 37.19
CA GLU A 304 -0.39 8.35 38.38
C GLU A 304 -1.16 8.71 39.66
N GLU A 305 -2.08 9.68 39.59
CA GLU A 305 -2.92 10.06 40.72
C GLU A 305 -3.82 8.91 41.17
N GLU A 306 -4.39 8.16 40.22
CA GLU A 306 -5.19 6.98 40.50
C GLU A 306 -4.35 5.87 41.16
N GLU A 307 -3.13 5.61 40.69
CA GLU A 307 -2.23 4.64 41.31
C GLU A 307 -1.83 5.05 42.74
N LYS A 308 -1.53 6.33 42.96
CA LYS A 308 -1.23 6.87 44.29
C LYS A 308 -2.42 6.73 45.24
N ALA A 309 -3.65 6.95 44.75
CA ALA A 309 -4.87 6.77 45.53
C ALA A 309 -5.08 5.31 45.93
N LYS A 310 -4.96 4.37 44.98
CA LYS A 310 -5.05 2.92 45.25
C LYS A 310 -4.01 2.46 46.29
N ALA A 311 -2.77 2.94 46.18
CA ALA A 311 -1.71 2.61 47.14
C ALA A 311 -1.92 3.20 48.54
N GLN A 312 -2.67 4.30 48.68
CA GLN A 312 -3.05 4.85 49.99
C GLN A 312 -4.21 4.08 50.62
N GLU A 313 -5.13 3.54 49.81
CA GLU A 313 -6.22 2.69 50.28
C GLU A 313 -5.73 1.34 50.78
N GLU A 314 -4.76 0.72 50.09
CA GLU A 314 -4.17 -0.56 50.53
C GLU A 314 -3.36 -0.46 51.84
N LYS A 315 -2.99 0.75 52.26
CA LYS A 315 -2.28 1.00 53.52
C LYS A 315 -3.22 1.26 54.71
N LYS A 316 -4.52 1.43 54.47
CA LYS A 316 -5.53 1.64 55.51
C LYS A 316 -6.10 0.31 55.98
#